data_AF-A0A2I3S364-F1
#
_entry.id   AF-A0A2I3S364-F1
#
_cell.length_a   1.000
_cell.length_b   1.000
_cell.length_c   1.000
_cell.angle_alpha   90.00
_cell.angle_beta   90.00
_cell.angle_gamma   90.00
#
_symmetry.space_group_name_H-M   'P 1'
#
loop_
_entity.id
_entity.type
_entity.pdbx_description
1 polymer ?
#
loop_
_entity_poly.entity_id
_entity_poly.type
_entity_poly.pdbx_seq_one_letter_code
_entity_poly.pdbx_strand_id
1 'polypeptide(L)'
;MAVPPTYADLGKSARDVFTKDYGFGLIKLDLKTKSENGLEFTSSGSANTDTTKCGLTFTEKWNTDNTLGTEITVEDQLTGYKQEHINLDCDIDFDIAGPSIRGALVLGYKGWLAGYQMNFETAKSRVTQSNFAVGYETDEFWLHTNVNDGTEFGGLIYQKVNKKLETAVNLAWTAGNSNTRFGIAAKYQIDPDACFSAKVNNSSLIGLGYTQTLKPGIKLTLSALLDGKNVNAGGHKLGLGLEFQA
;
A
#
# COMPACT_ATOMS: atom_id res chain seq x y z
N MET A 1 -19.51 16.33 -9.10
CA MET A 1 -18.26 15.70 -9.61
C MET A 1 -17.50 15.13 -8.42
N ALA A 2 -16.63 14.12 -8.62
CA ALA A 2 -16.04 13.39 -7.49
C ALA A 2 -14.99 14.23 -6.74
N VAL A 3 -14.95 14.07 -5.41
CA VAL A 3 -13.86 14.55 -4.56
C VAL A 3 -12.61 13.74 -4.91
N PRO A 4 -11.47 14.37 -5.23
CA PRO A 4 -10.25 13.64 -5.53
C PRO A 4 -9.69 12.92 -4.28
N PRO A 5 -8.96 11.82 -4.45
CA PRO A 5 -8.33 11.11 -3.33
C PRO A 5 -7.25 11.98 -2.65
N THR A 6 -6.79 11.54 -1.47
CA THR A 6 -5.62 12.15 -0.81
C THR A 6 -4.37 11.91 -1.66
N TYR A 7 -3.32 12.71 -1.47
CA TYR A 7 -2.06 12.49 -2.19
C TYR A 7 -1.50 11.06 -1.94
N ALA A 8 -1.63 10.57 -0.70
CA ALA A 8 -1.18 9.25 -0.30
C ALA A 8 -2.00 8.11 -0.94
N ASP A 9 -3.23 8.37 -1.35
CA ASP A 9 -4.11 7.39 -2.02
C ASP A 9 -4.01 7.43 -3.55
N LEU A 10 -3.28 8.40 -4.13
CA LEU A 10 -3.05 8.41 -5.58
C LEU A 10 -2.35 7.10 -6.03
N GLY A 11 -2.92 6.44 -7.04
CA GLY A 11 -2.42 5.14 -7.53
C GLY A 11 -2.51 3.99 -6.51
N LYS A 12 -3.28 4.14 -5.41
CA LYS A 12 -3.43 3.10 -4.39
C LYS A 12 -3.88 1.78 -4.96
N SER A 13 -4.83 1.79 -5.88
CA SER A 13 -5.37 0.54 -6.42
C SER A 13 -4.38 -0.20 -7.30
N ALA A 14 -3.54 0.52 -8.07
CA ALA A 14 -2.41 -0.10 -8.77
C ALA A 14 -1.45 -0.76 -7.77
N ARG A 15 -1.09 -0.02 -6.70
CA ARG A 15 -0.22 -0.53 -5.63
C ARG A 15 -0.83 -1.75 -4.93
N ASP A 16 -2.13 -1.74 -4.67
CA ASP A 16 -2.87 -2.82 -4.03
C ASP A 16 -2.76 -4.13 -4.81
N VAL A 17 -2.76 -4.11 -6.14
CA VAL A 17 -2.53 -5.30 -6.97
C VAL A 17 -1.11 -5.87 -6.77
N PHE A 18 -0.13 -5.03 -6.43
CA PHE A 18 1.25 -5.47 -6.12
C PHE A 18 1.45 -5.88 -4.67
N THR A 19 0.60 -5.46 -3.72
CA THR A 19 0.86 -5.61 -2.28
C THR A 19 -0.12 -6.55 -1.58
N LYS A 20 -1.42 -6.50 -1.92
CA LYS A 20 -2.42 -7.37 -1.30
C LYS A 20 -2.19 -8.83 -1.71
N ASP A 21 -2.54 -9.74 -0.82
CA ASP A 21 -2.40 -11.20 -1.00
C ASP A 21 -0.93 -11.70 -1.07
N TYR A 22 0.04 -10.89 -0.64
CA TYR A 22 1.44 -11.27 -0.53
C TYR A 22 1.96 -11.12 0.90
N GLY A 23 2.44 -12.22 1.51
CA GLY A 23 3.01 -12.26 2.86
C GLY A 23 4.34 -13.00 2.89
N PHE A 24 5.23 -12.71 1.94
CA PHE A 24 6.43 -13.51 1.71
C PHE A 24 7.35 -13.57 2.94
N GLY A 25 7.74 -14.79 3.31
CA GLY A 25 8.66 -15.04 4.43
C GLY A 25 8.01 -14.87 5.82
N LEU A 26 6.68 -14.75 5.88
CA LEU A 26 5.95 -14.55 7.11
C LEU A 26 4.82 -15.57 7.25
N ILE A 27 4.66 -16.11 8.45
CA ILE A 27 3.42 -16.76 8.89
C ILE A 27 2.65 -15.71 9.68
N LYS A 28 1.56 -15.19 9.11
CA LYS A 28 0.73 -14.14 9.71
C LYS A 28 -0.62 -14.72 10.14
N LEU A 29 -1.05 -14.37 11.33
CA LEU A 29 -2.36 -14.64 11.91
C LEU A 29 -3.01 -13.30 12.21
N ASP A 30 -4.13 -12.97 11.58
CA ASP A 30 -4.93 -11.78 11.85
C ASP A 30 -6.27 -12.23 12.44
N LEU A 31 -6.67 -11.66 13.58
CA LEU A 31 -7.96 -11.84 14.23
C LEU A 31 -8.63 -10.47 14.34
N LYS A 32 -9.69 -10.27 13.56
CA LYS A 32 -10.50 -9.06 13.52
C LYS A 32 -11.83 -9.33 14.19
N THR A 33 -12.19 -8.51 15.18
CA THR A 33 -13.49 -8.57 15.84
C THR A 33 -14.17 -7.22 15.74
N LYS A 34 -15.46 -7.22 15.37
CA LYS A 34 -16.27 -5.99 15.33
C LYS A 34 -17.37 -6.07 16.38
N SER A 35 -17.31 -5.18 17.37
CA SER A 35 -18.36 -5.05 18.37
C SER A 35 -19.59 -4.33 17.82
N GLU A 36 -20.75 -4.58 18.43
CA GLU A 36 -22.02 -3.93 18.06
C GLU A 36 -21.99 -2.41 18.23
N ASN A 37 -21.16 -1.91 19.14
CA ASN A 37 -20.96 -0.48 19.38
C ASN A 37 -19.99 0.17 18.38
N GLY A 38 -19.57 -0.56 17.34
CA GLY A 38 -18.70 -0.05 16.27
C GLY A 38 -17.19 -0.13 16.56
N LEU A 39 -16.78 -0.57 17.76
CA LEU A 39 -15.35 -0.81 18.03
C LEU A 39 -14.85 -2.01 17.24
N GLU A 40 -13.79 -1.82 16.46
CA GLU A 40 -13.09 -2.87 15.73
C GLU A 40 -11.75 -3.16 16.42
N PHE A 41 -11.56 -4.39 16.89
CA PHE A 41 -10.28 -4.85 17.42
C PHE A 41 -9.60 -5.72 16.38
N THR A 42 -8.36 -5.38 16.03
CA THR A 42 -7.51 -6.25 15.20
C THR A 42 -6.33 -6.70 16.04
N SER A 43 -6.27 -7.99 16.35
CA SER A 43 -5.11 -8.64 16.94
C SER A 43 -4.38 -9.40 15.85
N SER A 44 -3.08 -9.22 15.73
CA SER A 44 -2.27 -9.85 14.69
C SER A 44 -1.00 -10.44 15.29
N GLY A 45 -0.55 -11.56 14.75
CA GLY A 45 0.73 -12.19 15.10
C GLY A 45 1.44 -12.58 13.82
N SER A 46 2.76 -12.40 13.78
CA SER A 46 3.57 -12.80 12.63
C SER A 46 4.86 -13.48 13.07
N ALA A 47 5.17 -14.64 12.52
CA ALA A 47 6.48 -15.27 12.66
C ALA A 47 7.26 -15.15 11.34
N ASN A 48 8.51 -14.73 11.43
CA ASN A 48 9.38 -14.69 10.26
C ASN A 48 9.95 -16.08 10.00
N THR A 49 9.88 -16.56 8.76
CA THR A 49 10.40 -17.89 8.40
C THR A 49 11.93 -17.91 8.26
N ASP A 50 12.55 -16.74 8.09
CA ASP A 50 14.01 -16.57 7.94
C ASP A 50 14.73 -16.41 9.29
N THR A 51 14.01 -16.01 10.35
CA THR A 51 14.58 -15.76 11.68
C THR A 51 13.63 -16.29 12.75
N THR A 52 14.12 -16.92 13.84
CA THR A 52 13.31 -17.41 14.97
C THR A 52 12.57 -16.33 15.79
N LYS A 53 12.30 -15.16 15.20
CA LYS A 53 11.58 -14.04 15.80
C LYS A 53 10.08 -14.11 15.45
N CYS A 54 9.25 -14.12 16.49
CA CYS A 54 7.81 -14.01 16.42
C CYS A 54 7.37 -12.65 16.98
N GLY A 55 6.56 -11.89 16.24
CA GLY A 55 5.97 -10.62 16.64
C GLY A 55 4.46 -10.75 16.89
N LEU A 56 3.94 -9.96 17.83
CA LEU A 56 2.52 -9.81 18.12
C LEU A 56 2.18 -8.31 18.05
N THR A 57 1.09 -7.96 17.37
CA THR A 57 0.59 -6.60 17.17
C THR A 57 -0.89 -6.56 17.53
N PHE A 58 -1.24 -5.85 18.60
CA PHE A 58 -2.63 -5.61 19.03
C PHE A 58 -3.03 -4.18 18.62
N THR A 59 -4.21 -3.98 18.05
CA THR A 59 -4.65 -2.65 17.56
C THR A 59 -5.36 -1.86 18.66
N GLU A 60 -4.59 -1.61 19.72
CA GLU A 60 -4.38 -0.33 20.39
C GLU A 60 -2.84 -0.28 20.41
N LYS A 61 -2.23 0.37 19.39
CA LYS A 61 -1.03 -0.08 18.66
C LYS A 61 0.19 -0.36 19.57
N TRP A 62 0.28 -1.55 20.15
CA TRP A 62 1.44 -2.01 20.93
C TRP A 62 2.19 -3.06 20.13
N ASN A 63 3.43 -2.73 19.75
CA ASN A 63 4.35 -3.67 19.11
C ASN A 63 5.34 -4.23 20.15
N THR A 64 5.86 -5.44 19.93
CA THR A 64 6.88 -6.09 20.80
C THR A 64 8.21 -5.33 20.92
N ASP A 65 8.38 -4.24 20.18
CA ASP A 65 9.46 -3.25 20.33
C ASP A 65 9.10 -2.14 21.35
N ASN A 66 8.12 -2.38 22.23
CA ASN A 66 7.58 -1.44 23.23
C ASN A 66 7.08 -0.11 22.66
N THR A 67 6.75 -0.06 21.37
CA THR A 67 6.19 1.16 20.75
C THR A 67 4.68 1.15 20.95
N LEU A 68 4.15 2.17 21.63
CA LEU A 68 2.72 2.44 21.75
C LEU A 68 2.34 3.55 20.78
N GLY A 69 1.42 3.28 19.85
CA GLY A 69 0.82 4.26 18.96
C GLY A 69 -0.66 4.43 19.26
N THR A 70 -1.08 5.61 19.69
CA THR A 70 -2.49 5.98 19.80
C THR A 70 -2.81 6.93 18.65
N GLU A 71 -3.75 6.55 17.79
CA GLU A 71 -4.25 7.38 16.71
C GLU A 71 -5.65 7.85 17.08
N ILE A 72 -5.85 9.17 17.17
CA ILE A 72 -7.17 9.77 17.42
C ILE A 72 -7.56 10.50 16.13
N THR A 73 -8.44 9.90 15.35
CA THR A 73 -8.97 10.51 14.14
C THR A 73 -10.33 11.14 14.46
N VAL A 74 -10.43 12.45 14.29
CA VAL A 74 -11.71 13.17 14.32
C VAL A 74 -12.12 13.42 12.88
N GLU A 75 -13.06 12.64 12.38
CA GLU A 75 -13.68 12.90 11.08
C GLU A 75 -14.45 14.24 11.14
N ASP A 76 -14.39 15.01 10.05
CA ASP A 76 -15.06 16.32 9.88
C ASP A 76 -14.52 17.54 10.68
N GLN A 77 -13.29 17.52 11.21
CA GLN A 77 -12.64 18.76 11.72
C GLN A 77 -11.20 19.03 11.23
N LEU A 78 -11.05 20.24 10.67
CA LEU A 78 -9.90 21.13 10.48
C LEU A 78 -8.56 20.69 9.84
N THR A 79 -8.16 19.41 9.81
CA THR A 79 -6.81 19.02 9.31
C THR A 79 -6.79 18.48 7.88
N GLY A 80 -7.96 18.18 7.30
CA GLY A 80 -8.14 17.86 5.89
C GLY A 80 -9.39 18.54 5.33
N TYR A 81 -9.25 19.24 4.21
CA TYR A 81 -10.35 19.90 3.50
C TYR A 81 -10.63 19.20 2.18
N LYS A 82 -11.81 18.59 2.08
CA LYS A 82 -12.28 17.89 0.89
C LYS A 82 -13.44 18.66 0.28
N GLN A 83 -13.31 19.04 -0.97
CA GLN A 83 -14.34 19.67 -1.78
C GLN A 83 -14.36 19.04 -3.17
N GLU A 84 -15.41 19.30 -3.96
CA GLU A 84 -15.38 18.96 -5.39
C GLU A 84 -14.10 19.52 -6.04
N HIS A 85 -13.34 18.66 -6.71
CA HIS A 85 -12.06 18.96 -7.38
C HIS A 85 -10.86 19.26 -6.48
N ILE A 86 -11.01 19.37 -5.16
CA ILE A 86 -9.91 19.77 -4.27
C ILE A 86 -9.87 18.86 -3.05
N ASN A 87 -8.70 18.32 -2.76
CA ASN A 87 -8.42 17.64 -1.51
C ASN A 87 -7.12 18.19 -0.93
N LEU A 88 -7.18 18.76 0.27
CA LEU A 88 -6.06 19.34 0.97
C LEU A 88 -5.91 18.61 2.30
N ASP A 89 -4.71 18.12 2.57
CA ASP A 89 -4.39 17.41 3.81
C ASP A 89 -3.17 18.10 4.45
N CYS A 90 -3.21 18.27 5.77
CA CYS A 90 -2.09 18.79 6.54
C CYS A 90 -1.86 17.87 7.75
N ASP A 91 -0.68 17.26 7.79
CA ASP A 91 -0.24 16.39 8.87
C ASP A 91 0.93 17.06 9.61
N ILE A 92 0.89 17.08 10.94
CA ILE A 92 1.90 17.68 11.79
C ILE A 92 2.44 16.60 12.71
N ASP A 93 3.69 16.22 12.47
CA ASP A 93 4.40 15.19 13.21
C ASP A 93 5.24 15.87 14.31
N PHE A 94 4.91 15.61 15.58
CA PHE A 94 5.59 16.19 16.74
C PHE A 94 6.67 15.24 17.26
N ASP A 95 7.85 15.29 16.64
CA ASP A 95 9.04 14.59 17.12
C ASP A 95 9.83 15.44 18.14
N ILE A 96 10.57 14.76 19.03
CA ILE A 96 11.49 15.38 20.00
C ILE A 96 12.58 16.18 19.28
N ALA A 97 13.01 15.75 18.09
CA ALA A 97 13.97 16.48 17.27
C ALA A 97 13.43 17.82 16.73
N GLY A 98 12.11 18.01 16.78
CA GLY A 98 11.39 19.20 16.34
C GLY A 98 10.23 18.83 15.40
N PRO A 99 9.13 19.62 15.39
CA PRO A 99 7.97 19.31 14.56
C PRO A 99 8.31 19.24 13.05
N SER A 100 7.65 18.35 12.32
CA SER A 100 7.61 18.38 10.86
C SER A 100 6.20 18.56 10.35
N ILE A 101 6.03 19.35 9.29
CA ILE A 101 4.73 19.69 8.72
C ILE A 101 4.69 19.12 7.31
N ARG A 102 3.76 18.19 7.07
CA ARG A 102 3.49 17.59 5.77
C ARG A 102 2.21 18.18 5.20
N GLY A 103 2.34 18.93 4.11
CA GLY A 103 1.20 19.44 3.36
C GLY A 103 0.99 18.63 2.09
N ALA A 104 -0.25 18.29 1.77
CA ALA A 104 -0.64 17.66 0.53
C ALA A 104 -1.84 18.39 -0.09
N LEU A 105 -1.81 18.54 -1.41
CA LEU A 105 -2.87 19.13 -2.20
C LEU A 105 -3.09 18.26 -3.44
N VAL A 106 -4.33 17.88 -3.71
CA VAL A 106 -4.72 17.18 -4.93
C VAL A 106 -5.86 17.93 -5.60
N LEU A 107 -5.64 18.30 -6.85
CA LEU A 107 -6.63 18.91 -7.72
C LEU A 107 -7.13 17.88 -8.73
N GLY A 108 -8.44 17.78 -8.88
CA GLY A 108 -9.08 16.93 -9.88
C GLY A 108 -9.77 17.76 -10.95
N TYR A 109 -9.71 17.36 -12.21
CA TYR A 109 -10.51 17.97 -13.28
C TYR A 109 -10.74 17.00 -14.44
N LYS A 110 -12.01 16.65 -14.71
CA LYS A 110 -12.41 15.75 -15.82
C LYS A 110 -11.57 14.45 -15.89
N GLY A 111 -11.38 13.78 -14.76
CA GLY A 111 -10.59 12.56 -14.63
C GLY A 111 -9.08 12.79 -14.46
N TRP A 112 -8.56 13.97 -14.78
CA TRP A 112 -7.17 14.31 -14.45
C TRP A 112 -7.02 14.61 -12.97
N LEU A 113 -5.90 14.20 -12.40
CA LEU A 113 -5.50 14.45 -11.02
C LEU A 113 -4.10 15.08 -11.04
N ALA A 114 -3.90 16.15 -10.28
CA ALA A 114 -2.60 16.77 -10.07
C ALA A 114 -2.38 16.90 -8.57
N GLY A 115 -1.36 16.23 -8.06
CA GLY A 115 -0.98 16.20 -6.65
C GLY A 115 0.33 16.93 -6.40
N TYR A 116 0.40 17.64 -5.28
CA TYR A 116 1.63 18.16 -4.72
C TYR A 116 1.71 17.77 -3.24
N GLN A 117 2.87 17.31 -2.80
CA GLN A 117 3.15 17.02 -1.40
C GLN A 117 4.48 17.66 -1.01
N MET A 118 4.50 18.30 0.16
CA MET A 118 5.69 18.90 0.74
C MET A 118 5.87 18.43 2.18
N ASN A 119 7.11 18.30 2.62
CA ASN A 119 7.47 18.10 4.03
C ASN A 119 8.45 19.19 4.48
N PHE A 120 8.11 19.90 5.54
CA PHE A 120 8.92 20.95 6.14
C PHE A 120 9.37 20.55 7.55
N GLU A 121 10.68 20.43 7.75
CA GLU A 121 11.27 20.16 9.07
C GLU A 121 11.60 21.48 9.77
N THR A 122 10.89 21.78 10.86
CA THR A 122 11.07 23.05 11.59
C THR A 122 12.45 23.17 12.24
N ALA A 123 13.00 22.05 12.73
CA ALA A 123 14.33 21.99 13.35
C ALA A 123 15.46 22.44 12.41
N LYS A 124 15.33 22.14 11.11
CA LYS A 124 16.30 22.54 10.07
C LYS A 124 15.85 23.78 9.29
N SER A 125 14.62 24.25 9.53
CA SER A 125 13.96 25.32 8.78
C SER A 125 14.08 25.12 7.26
N ARG A 126 13.84 23.89 6.80
CA ARG A 126 14.02 23.51 5.38
C ARG A 126 12.95 22.54 4.92
N VAL A 127 12.52 22.70 3.67
CA VAL A 127 11.72 21.69 2.95
C VAL A 127 12.62 20.49 2.66
N THR A 128 12.28 19.32 3.22
CA THR A 128 13.07 18.09 3.05
C THR A 128 12.47 17.13 2.04
N GLN A 129 11.18 17.26 1.73
CA GLN A 129 10.54 16.50 0.66
C GLN A 129 9.64 17.40 -0.17
N SER A 130 9.68 17.23 -1.49
CA SER A 130 8.82 17.92 -2.45
C SER A 130 8.46 16.96 -3.58
N ASN A 131 7.26 16.40 -3.51
CA ASN A 131 6.79 15.39 -4.44
C ASN A 131 5.67 15.96 -5.31
N PHE A 132 5.71 15.63 -6.60
CA PHE A 132 4.67 15.98 -7.56
C PHE A 132 4.07 14.70 -8.10
N ALA A 133 2.76 14.70 -8.33
CA ALA A 133 2.06 13.59 -8.96
C ALA A 133 1.08 14.09 -10.02
N VAL A 134 0.95 13.35 -11.11
CA VAL A 134 -0.09 13.56 -12.12
C VAL A 134 -0.73 12.23 -12.40
N GLY A 135 -2.05 12.19 -12.45
CA GLY A 135 -2.81 10.98 -12.74
C GLY A 135 -3.96 11.25 -13.68
N TYR A 136 -4.47 10.17 -14.24
CA TYR A 136 -5.70 10.15 -15.00
C TYR A 136 -6.54 8.96 -14.56
N GLU A 137 -7.73 9.24 -14.06
CA GLU A 137 -8.63 8.28 -13.43
C GLU A 137 -9.93 8.15 -14.26
N THR A 138 -10.26 6.93 -14.68
CA THR A 138 -11.53 6.54 -15.32
C THR A 138 -12.08 5.29 -14.63
N ASP A 139 -13.30 4.82 -14.94
CA ASP A 139 -13.88 3.67 -14.22
C ASP A 139 -13.08 2.35 -14.36
N GLU A 140 -12.32 2.19 -15.44
CA GLU A 140 -11.62 0.94 -15.78
C GLU A 140 -10.09 1.09 -15.86
N PHE A 141 -9.58 2.31 -15.99
CA PHE A 141 -8.17 2.58 -16.21
C PHE A 141 -7.68 3.75 -15.39
N TRP A 142 -6.61 3.54 -14.64
CA TRP A 142 -5.95 4.56 -13.85
C TRP A 142 -4.48 4.65 -14.22
N LEU A 143 -4.05 5.83 -14.64
CA LEU A 143 -2.65 6.18 -14.81
C LEU A 143 -2.25 7.08 -13.66
N HIS A 144 -1.09 6.83 -13.08
CA HIS A 144 -0.48 7.68 -12.07
C HIS A 144 1.00 7.79 -12.34
N THR A 145 1.54 8.99 -12.31
CA THR A 145 2.96 9.27 -12.39
C THR A 145 3.34 10.19 -11.25
N ASN A 146 4.54 10.01 -10.72
CA ASN A 146 5.05 10.83 -9.64
C ASN A 146 6.53 11.11 -9.82
N VAL A 147 6.96 12.24 -9.26
CA VAL A 147 8.34 12.68 -9.19
C VAL A 147 8.61 13.09 -7.75
N ASN A 148 9.50 12.37 -7.08
CA ASN A 148 9.89 12.65 -5.71
C ASN A 148 11.24 13.38 -5.72
N ASP A 149 11.27 14.55 -5.09
CA ASP A 149 12.47 15.39 -4.93
C ASP A 149 13.21 15.72 -6.24
N GLY A 150 12.52 15.62 -7.39
CA GLY A 150 13.13 15.77 -8.71
C GLY A 150 14.13 14.68 -9.11
N THR A 151 14.26 13.61 -8.32
CA THR A 151 15.29 12.58 -8.52
C THR A 151 14.73 11.19 -8.70
N GLU A 152 13.62 10.85 -8.05
CA GLU A 152 12.96 9.55 -8.22
C GLU A 152 11.68 9.72 -9.02
N PHE A 153 11.54 8.93 -10.08
CA PHE A 153 10.40 8.95 -10.98
C PHE A 153 9.67 7.63 -10.85
N GLY A 154 8.34 7.70 -10.76
CA GLY A 154 7.45 6.56 -10.67
C GLY A 154 6.28 6.68 -11.64
N GLY A 155 5.79 5.53 -12.08
CA GLY A 155 4.67 5.38 -12.97
C GLY A 155 3.92 4.11 -12.63
N LEU A 156 2.63 4.23 -12.39
CA LEU A 156 1.71 3.16 -12.05
C LEU A 156 0.56 3.20 -13.04
N ILE A 157 0.28 2.05 -13.67
CA ILE A 157 -0.88 1.84 -14.50
C ILE A 157 -1.72 0.78 -13.82
N TYR A 158 -3.00 1.03 -13.66
CA TYR A 158 -3.98 0.04 -13.25
C TYR A 158 -5.02 -0.09 -14.35
N GLN A 159 -5.40 -1.33 -14.62
CA GLN A 159 -6.41 -1.66 -15.61
C GLN A 159 -7.32 -2.76 -15.08
N LYS A 160 -8.61 -2.46 -14.99
CA LYS A 160 -9.67 -3.43 -14.75
C LYS A 160 -10.08 -4.04 -16.08
N VAL A 161 -9.47 -5.17 -16.44
CA VAL A 161 -9.67 -5.83 -17.74
C VAL A 161 -11.08 -6.40 -17.84
N ASN A 162 -11.61 -6.97 -16.75
CA ASN A 162 -13.00 -7.40 -16.63
C ASN A 162 -13.41 -7.50 -15.16
N LYS A 163 -14.61 -8.00 -14.86
CA LYS A 163 -15.13 -8.13 -13.49
C LYS A 163 -14.31 -9.06 -12.58
N LYS A 164 -13.45 -9.92 -13.16
CA LYS A 164 -12.63 -10.91 -12.46
C LYS A 164 -11.13 -10.64 -12.55
N LEU A 165 -10.67 -9.86 -13.52
CA LEU A 165 -9.25 -9.66 -13.79
C LEU A 165 -8.88 -8.19 -13.69
N GLU A 166 -7.95 -7.90 -12.79
CA GLU A 166 -7.32 -6.61 -12.61
C GLU A 166 -5.82 -6.76 -12.86
N THR A 167 -5.23 -5.82 -13.58
CA THR A 167 -3.80 -5.81 -13.88
C THR A 167 -3.20 -4.48 -13.48
N ALA A 168 -1.93 -4.50 -13.11
CA ALA A 168 -1.19 -3.30 -12.80
C ALA A 168 0.24 -3.40 -13.35
N VAL A 169 0.77 -2.27 -13.79
CA VAL A 169 2.16 -2.12 -14.19
C VAL A 169 2.77 -1.03 -13.32
N ASN A 170 3.94 -1.29 -12.77
CA ASN A 170 4.72 -0.31 -12.05
C ASN A 170 6.04 -0.10 -12.80
N LEU A 171 6.47 1.14 -12.89
CA LEU A 171 7.71 1.55 -13.52
C LEU A 171 8.33 2.64 -12.64
N ALA A 172 9.61 2.48 -12.30
CA ALA A 172 10.33 3.42 -11.47
C ALA A 172 11.78 3.55 -11.93
N TRP A 173 12.32 4.76 -11.91
CA TRP A 173 13.73 5.02 -12.20
C TRP A 173 14.25 6.19 -11.38
N THR A 174 15.57 6.32 -11.30
CA THR A 174 16.24 7.39 -10.55
C THR A 174 17.10 8.20 -11.52
N ALA A 175 17.01 9.53 -11.46
CA ALA A 175 17.85 10.42 -12.25
C ALA A 175 19.34 10.11 -12.01
N GLY A 176 20.12 10.09 -13.09
CA GLY A 176 21.54 9.74 -13.03
C GLY A 176 21.84 8.23 -12.96
N ASN A 177 20.82 7.37 -12.95
CA ASN A 177 20.97 5.92 -13.05
C ASN A 177 20.28 5.40 -14.32
N SER A 178 20.97 4.57 -15.10
CA SER A 178 20.40 3.94 -16.30
C SER A 178 19.48 2.77 -15.99
N ASN A 179 19.50 2.26 -14.75
CA ASN A 179 18.64 1.15 -14.35
C ASN A 179 17.19 1.61 -14.17
N THR A 180 16.30 0.99 -14.94
CA THR A 180 14.85 1.10 -14.73
C THR A 180 14.39 -0.11 -13.93
N ARG A 181 13.48 0.09 -12.99
CA ARG A 181 12.76 -0.98 -12.28
C ARG A 181 11.36 -1.04 -12.84
N PHE A 182 10.90 -2.21 -13.24
CA PHE A 182 9.51 -2.37 -13.63
C PHE A 182 8.95 -3.67 -13.09
N GLY A 183 7.65 -3.66 -12.83
CA GLY A 183 6.89 -4.82 -12.39
C GLY A 183 5.55 -4.88 -13.11
N ILE A 184 5.08 -6.09 -13.32
CA ILE A 184 3.75 -6.38 -13.85
C ILE A 184 3.07 -7.27 -12.82
N ALA A 185 1.85 -6.93 -12.44
CA ALA A 185 1.04 -7.71 -11.53
C ALA A 185 -0.36 -7.93 -12.11
N ALA A 186 -0.96 -9.05 -11.74
CA ALA A 186 -2.31 -9.42 -12.10
C ALA A 186 -2.98 -10.05 -10.90
N LYS A 187 -4.24 -9.68 -10.68
CA LYS A 187 -5.14 -10.24 -9.68
C LYS A 187 -6.34 -10.81 -10.40
N TYR A 188 -6.55 -12.11 -10.23
CA TYR A 188 -7.60 -12.87 -10.87
C TYR A 188 -8.52 -13.51 -9.83
N GLN A 189 -9.76 -13.04 -9.78
CA GLN A 189 -10.83 -13.61 -9.00
C GLN A 189 -11.39 -14.83 -9.74
N ILE A 190 -11.06 -16.03 -9.24
CA ILE A 190 -11.50 -17.30 -9.84
C ILE A 190 -13.02 -17.43 -9.61
N ASP A 191 -13.42 -17.30 -8.36
CA ASP A 191 -14.79 -17.33 -7.86
C ASP A 191 -14.95 -16.34 -6.68
N PRO A 192 -16.14 -16.19 -6.07
CA PRO A 192 -16.35 -15.27 -4.95
C PRO A 192 -15.46 -15.52 -3.72
N ASP A 193 -14.98 -16.75 -3.54
CA ASP A 193 -14.23 -17.20 -2.37
C ASP A 193 -12.74 -17.43 -2.65
N ALA A 194 -12.31 -17.44 -3.92
CA ALA A 194 -10.94 -17.74 -4.34
C ALA A 194 -10.37 -16.66 -5.26
N CYS A 195 -9.17 -16.19 -4.92
CA CYS A 195 -8.42 -15.21 -5.69
C CYS A 195 -6.97 -15.65 -5.88
N PHE A 196 -6.46 -15.49 -7.10
CA PHE A 196 -5.07 -15.72 -7.44
C PHE A 196 -4.39 -14.41 -7.84
N SER A 197 -3.22 -14.15 -7.28
CA SER A 197 -2.44 -12.95 -7.54
C SER A 197 -1.04 -13.34 -8.01
N ALA A 198 -0.58 -12.79 -9.12
CA ALA A 198 0.77 -13.04 -9.64
C ALA A 198 1.45 -11.72 -9.97
N LYS A 199 2.74 -11.61 -9.67
CA LYS A 199 3.56 -10.46 -10.04
C LYS A 199 4.94 -10.89 -10.47
N VAL A 200 5.51 -10.16 -11.41
CA VAL A 200 6.88 -10.34 -11.89
C VAL A 200 7.55 -8.99 -11.96
N ASN A 201 8.87 -8.94 -11.73
CA ASN A 201 9.65 -7.74 -11.94
C ASN A 201 10.89 -8.00 -12.80
N ASN A 202 11.53 -6.93 -13.22
CA ASN A 202 12.73 -6.98 -14.06
C ASN A 202 14.02 -7.41 -13.33
N SER A 203 13.93 -7.70 -12.04
CA SER A 203 14.98 -8.40 -11.29
C SER A 203 14.80 -9.92 -11.34
N SER A 204 13.86 -10.41 -12.16
CA SER A 204 13.49 -11.82 -12.31
C SER A 204 12.83 -12.41 -11.07
N LEU A 205 12.26 -11.58 -10.17
CA LEU A 205 11.49 -12.09 -9.04
C LEU A 205 10.05 -12.36 -9.47
N ILE A 206 9.56 -13.55 -9.17
CA ILE A 206 8.18 -13.99 -9.44
C ILE A 206 7.47 -14.16 -8.11
N GLY A 207 6.45 -13.35 -7.85
CA GLY A 207 5.59 -13.45 -6.69
C GLY A 207 4.27 -14.11 -7.05
N LEU A 208 3.90 -15.15 -6.32
CA LEU A 208 2.64 -15.85 -6.42
C LEU A 208 1.88 -15.71 -5.10
N GLY A 209 0.57 -15.54 -5.18
CA GLY A 209 -0.34 -15.40 -4.06
C GLY A 209 -1.65 -16.11 -4.38
N TYR A 210 -2.18 -16.86 -3.43
CA TYR A 210 -3.47 -17.53 -3.53
C TYR A 210 -4.23 -17.33 -2.24
N THR A 211 -5.37 -16.65 -2.32
CA THR A 211 -6.26 -16.40 -1.20
C THR A 211 -7.54 -17.20 -1.38
N GLN A 212 -7.91 -17.97 -0.36
CA GLN A 212 -9.11 -18.78 -0.30
C GLN A 212 -9.89 -18.47 0.99
N THR A 213 -11.15 -18.10 0.83
CA THR A 213 -12.13 -18.10 1.91
C THR A 213 -12.52 -19.55 2.18
N LEU A 214 -12.16 -20.08 3.35
CA LEU A 214 -12.44 -21.47 3.75
C LEU A 214 -13.85 -21.60 4.33
N LYS A 215 -14.27 -20.58 5.07
CA LYS A 215 -15.59 -20.42 5.67
C LYS A 215 -15.90 -18.92 5.75
N PRO A 216 -17.18 -18.52 5.92
CA PRO A 216 -17.51 -17.14 6.25
C PRO A 216 -16.66 -16.66 7.43
N GLY A 217 -15.90 -15.59 7.23
CA GLY A 217 -14.98 -15.03 8.23
C GLY A 217 -13.61 -15.70 8.34
N ILE A 218 -13.28 -16.73 7.56
CA ILE A 218 -11.94 -17.36 7.58
C ILE A 218 -11.32 -17.31 6.18
N LYS A 219 -10.23 -16.56 6.04
CA LYS A 219 -9.43 -16.51 4.80
C LYS A 219 -8.04 -17.06 5.04
N LEU A 220 -7.61 -17.94 4.14
CA LEU A 220 -6.26 -18.46 4.05
C LEU A 220 -5.58 -17.85 2.83
N THR A 221 -4.42 -17.24 3.02
CA THR A 221 -3.57 -16.73 1.95
C THR A 221 -2.25 -17.49 1.95
N LEU A 222 -1.89 -18.06 0.80
CA LEU A 222 -0.58 -18.67 0.56
C LEU A 222 0.19 -17.78 -0.39
N SER A 223 1.47 -17.51 -0.11
CA SER A 223 2.31 -16.70 -0.98
C SER A 223 3.69 -17.28 -1.14
N ALA A 224 4.27 -17.14 -2.34
CA ALA A 224 5.59 -17.62 -2.69
C ALA A 224 6.33 -16.58 -3.53
N LEU A 225 7.54 -16.24 -3.13
CA LEU A 225 8.45 -15.39 -3.91
C LEU A 225 9.60 -16.24 -4.42
N LEU A 226 9.67 -16.42 -5.73
CA LEU A 226 10.68 -17.20 -6.41
C LEU A 226 11.71 -16.27 -7.05
N ASP A 227 12.99 -16.59 -6.88
CA ASP A 227 14.07 -15.94 -7.60
C ASP A 227 14.28 -16.67 -8.94
N GLY A 228 13.85 -16.04 -10.03
CA GLY A 228 13.96 -16.55 -11.39
C GLY A 228 15.40 -16.74 -11.87
N LYS A 229 16.39 -16.07 -11.27
CA LYS A 229 17.81 -16.29 -11.59
C LYS A 229 18.35 -17.56 -10.95
N ASN A 230 17.77 -17.97 -9.82
CA ASN A 230 18.30 -19.04 -8.97
C ASN A 230 17.22 -20.08 -8.62
N VAL A 231 16.29 -20.37 -9.54
CA VAL A 231 15.17 -21.32 -9.28
C VAL A 231 15.67 -22.69 -8.81
N ASN A 232 16.80 -23.16 -9.34
CA ASN A 232 17.36 -24.46 -8.99
C ASN A 232 18.19 -24.44 -7.69
N ALA A 233 18.60 -23.26 -7.21
CA ALA A 233 19.51 -23.11 -6.08
C ALA A 233 18.81 -22.67 -4.77
N GLY A 234 17.52 -22.32 -4.84
CA GLY A 234 16.69 -21.98 -3.67
C GLY A 234 16.59 -20.47 -3.40
N GLY A 235 16.46 -20.10 -2.11
CA GLY A 235 16.26 -18.70 -1.69
C GLY A 235 14.82 -18.19 -1.88
N HIS A 236 13.86 -19.09 -2.06
CA HIS A 236 12.45 -18.75 -2.23
C HIS A 236 11.80 -18.46 -0.87
N LYS A 237 11.01 -17.39 -0.81
CA LYS A 237 10.29 -17.03 0.41
C LYS A 237 8.87 -17.55 0.34
N LEU A 238 8.48 -18.34 1.32
CA LEU A 238 7.11 -18.81 1.47
C LEU A 238 6.43 -18.02 2.58
N GLY A 239 5.15 -17.75 2.39
CA GLY A 239 4.34 -17.00 3.33
C GLY A 239 2.97 -17.63 3.48
N LEU A 240 2.42 -17.58 4.68
CA LEU A 240 1.10 -18.07 5.01
C LEU A 240 0.37 -17.02 5.84
N GLY A 241 -0.79 -16.58 5.41
CA GLY A 241 -1.68 -15.68 6.13
C GLY A 241 -2.97 -16.39 6.51
N LEU A 242 -3.41 -16.28 7.75
CA LEU A 242 -4.75 -16.67 8.17
C LEU A 242 -5.44 -15.45 8.76
N GLU A 243 -6.52 -15.01 8.13
CA GLU A 243 -7.39 -13.95 8.63
C GLU A 243 -8.68 -14.58 9.17
N PHE A 244 -8.97 -14.31 10.44
CA PHE A 244 -10.21 -14.63 11.11
C PHE A 244 -10.98 -13.33 11.35
N GLN A 245 -12.23 -13.30 10.93
CA GLN A 245 -13.15 -12.19 11.12
C GLN A 245 -14.36 -12.72 11.88
N ALA A 246 -14.58 -12.18 13.07
CA ALA A 246 -15.68 -12.51 13.97
C ALA A 246 -16.62 -11.32 14.18
#